data_AF-A0A9Q1IAZ8-F1
#
_entry.id   AF-A0A9Q1IAZ8-F1
#
_cell.length_a   1.000
_cell.length_b   1.000
_cell.length_c   1.000
_cell.angle_alpha   90.00
_cell.angle_beta   90.00
_cell.angle_gamma   90.00
#
_symmetry.space_group_name_H-M   'P 1'
#
loop_
_entity.id
_entity.type
_entity.pdbx_description
1 polymer ?
#
loop_
_entity_poly.entity_id
_entity_poly.type
_entity_poly.pdbx_seq_one_letter_code
_entity_poly.pdbx_strand_id
1 'polypeptide(L)'
;MNTFTPADFDFTLLDDGFCIDDIVEQKINELSESAEVGYNMTLLDIGGGFPGSDDSELKFEEFTAVINPALDKYFPADSGVRVIAEPGRYYPTSAYTLAVNIISKKVVLEPVKKLPLGMEHVAFDDITNKRSGSLMYYVNDGIHGSFNQVHFDPHHAMHTLHKKHQQDMLKYPCSIWGPTCDKDDCIAKECIMPDLPTGEWLVFNNMGAYTISMYSNFNGFEDPIIHSVMSRTVWERIQQISAEGLPATVE
;
A
#
# COMPACT_ATOMS: atom_id res chain seq x y z
N MET A 1 -29.18 -11.42 30.27
CA MET A 1 -29.63 -11.87 28.93
C MET A 1 -30.30 -10.69 28.25
N ASN A 2 -29.59 -10.00 27.35
CA ASN A 2 -30.20 -9.00 26.47
C ASN A 2 -30.34 -9.65 25.10
N THR A 3 -31.55 -9.69 24.57
CA THR A 3 -31.87 -10.28 23.26
C THR A 3 -31.80 -9.19 22.20
N PHE A 4 -30.77 -9.24 21.35
CA PHE A 4 -30.66 -8.39 20.15
C PHE A 4 -31.56 -8.93 19.03
N THR A 5 -31.90 -8.08 18.06
CA THR A 5 -32.77 -8.46 16.93
C THR A 5 -32.06 -8.32 15.59
N PRO A 6 -32.43 -9.10 14.55
CA PRO A 6 -31.73 -9.08 13.26
C PRO A 6 -31.79 -7.75 12.49
N ALA A 7 -32.49 -6.74 13.00
CA ALA A 7 -32.57 -5.40 12.41
C ALA A 7 -31.49 -4.44 12.94
N ASP A 8 -30.72 -4.84 13.95
CA ASP A 8 -29.62 -4.06 14.53
C ASP A 8 -28.32 -4.12 13.67
N PHE A 9 -28.35 -4.87 12.56
CA PHE A 9 -27.21 -5.15 11.69
C PHE A 9 -27.57 -4.83 10.22
N ASP A 10 -27.18 -3.65 9.74
CA ASP A 10 -27.26 -3.29 8.32
C ASP A 10 -25.92 -3.62 7.64
N PHE A 11 -25.92 -4.62 6.76
CA PHE A 11 -24.71 -5.23 6.22
C PHE A 11 -24.38 -4.67 4.83
N THR A 12 -23.45 -3.73 4.74
CA THR A 12 -22.78 -3.40 3.47
C THR A 12 -21.47 -4.16 3.36
N LEU A 13 -21.43 -5.14 2.45
CA LEU A 13 -20.24 -5.95 2.18
C LEU A 13 -19.09 -5.11 1.61
N LEU A 14 -17.88 -5.41 2.04
CA LEU A 14 -16.67 -5.27 1.24
C LEU A 14 -16.19 -6.68 0.89
N ASP A 15 -15.84 -6.91 -0.37
CA ASP A 15 -15.45 -8.23 -0.88
C ASP A 15 -14.14 -8.72 -0.21
N ASP A 16 -14.03 -10.04 -0.07
CA ASP A 16 -12.90 -10.79 0.50
C ASP A 16 -12.69 -10.74 2.04
N GLY A 17 -13.78 -10.88 2.79
CA GLY A 17 -13.81 -11.83 3.92
C GLY A 17 -13.60 -11.30 5.34
N PHE A 18 -14.64 -11.47 6.17
CA PHE A 18 -14.80 -11.06 7.57
C PHE A 18 -14.91 -9.54 7.80
N CYS A 19 -16.09 -9.10 8.25
CA CYS A 19 -16.24 -7.83 8.93
C CYS A 19 -15.44 -7.83 10.24
N ILE A 20 -15.05 -6.65 10.73
CA ILE A 20 -14.47 -6.48 12.07
C ILE A 20 -15.39 -7.10 13.14
N ASP A 21 -16.70 -6.94 12.98
CA ASP A 21 -17.71 -7.54 13.86
C ASP A 21 -17.68 -9.08 13.82
N ASP A 22 -17.51 -9.70 12.66
CA ASP A 22 -17.40 -11.16 12.53
C ASP A 22 -16.15 -11.70 13.27
N ILE A 23 -15.03 -10.98 13.18
CA ILE A 23 -13.78 -11.34 13.88
C ILE A 23 -13.96 -11.25 15.40
N VAL A 24 -14.60 -10.17 15.87
CA VAL A 24 -14.89 -9.96 17.28
C VAL A 24 -15.88 -11.01 17.80
N GLU A 25 -16.96 -11.29 17.08
CA GLU A 25 -17.93 -12.34 17.43
C GLU A 25 -17.29 -13.73 17.46
N GLN A 26 -16.46 -14.08 16.48
CA GLN A 26 -15.73 -15.35 16.49
C GLN A 26 -14.83 -15.46 17.74
N LYS A 27 -14.08 -14.41 18.09
CA LYS A 27 -13.21 -14.43 19.28
C LYS A 27 -14.00 -14.54 20.58
N ILE A 28 -15.15 -13.90 20.69
CA ILE A 28 -16.05 -14.03 21.85
C ILE A 28 -16.56 -15.45 22.02
N ASN A 29 -16.93 -16.11 20.92
CA ASN A 29 -17.39 -17.50 20.95
C ASN A 29 -16.25 -18.45 21.39
N GLU A 30 -15.05 -18.32 20.81
CA GLU A 30 -13.86 -19.09 21.21
C GLU A 30 -13.53 -18.94 22.71
N LEU A 31 -13.57 -17.71 23.23
CA LEU A 31 -13.34 -17.42 24.65
C LEU A 31 -14.43 -18.00 25.56
N SER A 32 -15.70 -17.91 25.14
CA SER A 32 -16.85 -18.42 25.90
C SER A 32 -16.80 -19.94 26.05
N GLU A 33 -16.53 -20.67 24.96
CA GLU A 33 -16.35 -22.13 24.98
C GLU A 33 -15.16 -22.54 25.87
N SER A 34 -14.06 -21.78 25.84
CA SER A 34 -12.87 -22.09 26.64
C SER A 34 -13.12 -22.10 28.15
N ALA A 35 -14.00 -21.22 28.63
CA ALA A 35 -14.37 -21.10 30.03
C ALA A 35 -15.20 -22.29 30.51
N GLU A 36 -16.07 -22.85 29.66
CA GLU A 36 -16.82 -24.07 29.98
C GLU A 36 -15.91 -25.30 30.12
N VAL A 37 -14.77 -25.32 29.41
CA VAL A 37 -13.75 -26.37 29.51
C VAL A 37 -12.72 -26.07 30.62
N GLY A 38 -12.86 -24.95 31.34
CA GLY A 38 -12.04 -24.61 32.51
C GLY A 38 -10.72 -23.90 32.21
N TYR A 39 -10.53 -23.36 31.01
CA TYR A 39 -9.38 -22.52 30.69
C TYR A 39 -9.62 -21.06 31.10
N ASN A 40 -8.59 -20.42 31.68
CA ASN A 40 -8.60 -18.99 31.99
C ASN A 40 -7.85 -18.21 30.90
N MET A 41 -8.53 -17.93 29.78
CA MET A 41 -7.98 -17.11 28.70
C MET A 41 -7.90 -15.63 29.11
N THR A 42 -6.72 -15.03 28.95
CA THR A 42 -6.40 -13.67 29.44
C THR A 42 -5.66 -12.82 28.40
N LEU A 43 -5.58 -13.30 27.15
CA LEU A 43 -4.93 -12.61 26.03
C LEU A 43 -5.86 -12.64 24.82
N LEU A 44 -6.17 -11.47 24.27
CA LEU A 44 -6.85 -11.29 23.00
C LEU A 44 -5.87 -10.68 22.01
N ASP A 45 -5.76 -11.27 20.82
CA ASP A 45 -5.03 -10.70 19.70
C ASP A 45 -6.02 -10.32 18.60
N ILE A 46 -6.01 -9.04 18.20
CA ILE A 46 -6.87 -8.51 17.12
C ILE A 46 -6.18 -8.53 15.75
N GLY A 47 -4.93 -9.00 15.67
CA GLY A 47 -4.17 -9.10 14.42
C GLY A 47 -3.79 -7.74 13.81
N GLY A 48 -3.65 -7.72 12.48
CA GLY A 48 -3.14 -6.58 11.72
C GLY A 48 -4.15 -6.04 10.69
N GLY A 49 -3.67 -5.79 9.47
CA GLY A 49 -4.50 -5.30 8.35
C GLY A 49 -4.65 -3.79 8.25
N PHE A 50 -4.49 -3.05 9.35
CA PHE A 50 -4.60 -1.58 9.41
C PHE A 50 -3.85 -0.83 8.29
N PRO A 51 -4.46 0.21 7.68
CA PRO A 51 -3.85 0.98 6.59
C PRO A 51 -2.64 1.81 7.07
N GLY A 52 -1.59 1.89 6.25
CA GLY A 52 -0.34 2.61 6.59
C GLY A 52 -0.12 3.93 5.83
N SER A 53 -1.17 4.46 5.21
CA SER A 53 -1.12 5.66 4.35
C SER A 53 -2.49 6.26 4.11
N ASP A 54 -2.56 7.59 3.99
CA ASP A 54 -3.79 8.33 3.68
C ASP A 54 -4.35 8.08 2.26
N ASP A 55 -3.63 7.35 1.40
CA ASP A 55 -4.08 6.98 0.05
C ASP A 55 -5.00 5.74 0.01
N SER A 56 -5.17 5.01 1.14
CA SER A 56 -6.12 3.88 1.22
C SER A 56 -7.57 4.35 1.22
N GLU A 57 -8.51 3.53 0.74
CA GLU A 57 -9.94 3.89 0.73
C GLU A 57 -10.48 4.06 2.16
N LEU A 58 -10.22 3.08 3.04
CA LEU A 58 -10.51 3.16 4.48
C LEU A 58 -9.32 3.75 5.25
N LYS A 59 -9.58 4.62 6.23
CA LYS A 59 -8.60 5.24 7.14
C LYS A 59 -8.47 4.45 8.44
N PHE A 60 -7.33 4.58 9.12
CA PHE A 60 -7.08 3.89 10.38
C PHE A 60 -8.12 4.22 11.46
N GLU A 61 -8.55 5.47 11.52
CA GLU A 61 -9.54 5.97 12.46
C GLU A 61 -10.88 5.23 12.31
N GLU A 62 -11.27 4.88 11.09
CA GLU A 62 -12.52 4.14 10.79
C GLU A 62 -12.47 2.72 11.36
N PHE A 63 -11.32 2.03 11.31
CA PHE A 63 -11.13 0.75 12.00
C PHE A 63 -11.25 0.93 13.52
N THR A 64 -10.56 1.92 14.09
CA THR A 64 -10.58 2.13 15.56
C THR A 64 -11.95 2.53 16.10
N ALA A 65 -12.76 3.22 15.30
CA ALA A 65 -14.12 3.63 15.66
C ALA A 65 -15.10 2.44 15.80
N VAL A 66 -14.82 1.30 15.13
CA VAL A 66 -15.58 0.05 15.29
C VAL A 66 -14.95 -0.83 16.37
N ILE A 67 -13.62 -0.97 16.37
CA ILE A 67 -12.90 -1.86 17.29
C ILE A 67 -13.05 -1.41 18.75
N ASN A 68 -12.88 -0.12 19.06
CA ASN A 68 -12.87 0.33 20.46
C ASN A 68 -14.21 0.09 21.18
N PRO A 69 -15.39 0.47 20.64
CA PRO A 69 -16.68 0.15 21.27
C PRO A 69 -16.95 -1.35 21.40
N ALA A 70 -16.43 -2.16 20.47
CA ALA A 70 -16.56 -3.62 20.54
C ALA A 70 -15.69 -4.20 21.66
N LEU A 71 -14.44 -3.74 21.81
CA LEU A 71 -13.59 -4.10 22.94
C LEU A 71 -14.20 -3.68 24.27
N ASP A 72 -14.73 -2.46 24.40
CA ASP A 72 -15.40 -1.98 25.62
C ASP A 72 -16.63 -2.83 25.99
N LYS A 73 -17.41 -3.26 24.99
CA LYS A 73 -18.63 -4.05 25.16
C LYS A 73 -18.34 -5.49 25.60
N TYR A 74 -17.29 -6.11 25.07
CA TYR A 74 -17.07 -7.55 25.18
C TYR A 74 -15.84 -7.92 26.04
N PHE A 75 -14.84 -7.04 26.13
CA PHE A 75 -13.60 -7.20 26.88
C PHE A 75 -13.31 -5.94 27.72
N PRO A 76 -14.22 -5.53 28.63
CA PRO A 76 -14.05 -4.32 29.42
C PRO A 76 -12.77 -4.37 30.26
N ALA A 77 -12.24 -3.20 30.62
CA ALA A 77 -10.93 -3.08 31.27
C ALA A 77 -10.78 -3.85 32.61
N ASP A 78 -11.89 -4.17 33.29
CA ASP A 78 -11.93 -4.98 34.52
C ASP A 78 -12.05 -6.49 34.29
N SER A 79 -12.23 -6.94 33.03
CA SER A 79 -12.28 -8.37 32.65
C SER A 79 -10.97 -9.13 32.91
N GLY A 80 -9.85 -8.41 33.04
CA GLY A 80 -8.51 -9.00 33.15
C GLY A 80 -7.93 -9.52 31.83
N VAL A 81 -8.62 -9.32 30.70
CA VAL A 81 -8.11 -9.62 29.36
C VAL A 81 -7.11 -8.55 28.92
N ARG A 82 -5.91 -8.97 28.55
CA ARG A 82 -4.93 -8.13 27.86
C ARG A 82 -5.19 -8.18 26.36
N VAL A 83 -5.43 -7.02 25.74
CA VAL A 83 -5.52 -6.91 24.28
C VAL A 83 -4.13 -6.60 23.69
N ILE A 84 -3.80 -7.24 22.57
CA ILE A 84 -2.65 -6.95 21.71
C ILE A 84 -3.08 -6.90 20.24
N ALA A 85 -2.20 -6.40 19.37
CA ALA A 85 -2.39 -6.35 17.92
C ALA A 85 -1.06 -6.61 17.19
N GLU A 86 -1.14 -6.99 15.91
CA GLU A 86 -0.02 -7.28 15.01
C GLU A 86 0.04 -6.28 13.82
N PRO A 87 0.21 -4.96 14.05
CA PRO A 87 0.25 -3.95 12.99
C PRO A 87 1.50 -4.10 12.10
N GLY A 88 1.33 -4.72 10.93
CA GLY A 88 2.33 -4.79 9.86
C GLY A 88 2.45 -3.48 9.07
N ARG A 89 1.73 -3.38 7.95
CA ARG A 89 1.84 -2.25 6.99
C ARG A 89 1.63 -0.85 7.60
N TYR A 90 0.84 -0.76 8.67
CA TYR A 90 0.56 0.47 9.42
C TYR A 90 1.81 1.32 9.69
N TYR A 91 2.89 0.70 10.18
CA TYR A 91 4.10 1.43 10.60
C TYR A 91 5.01 1.87 9.45
N PRO A 92 5.42 1.00 8.49
CA PRO A 92 6.46 1.38 7.54
C PRO A 92 5.93 1.97 6.23
N THR A 93 4.68 1.72 5.80
CA THR A 93 4.21 2.05 4.43
C THR A 93 4.60 3.47 4.01
N SER A 94 4.12 4.50 4.71
CA SER A 94 4.38 5.91 4.39
C SER A 94 5.80 6.39 4.74
N ALA A 95 6.60 5.61 5.48
CA ALA A 95 7.93 6.01 5.91
C ALA A 95 9.00 5.89 4.80
N TYR A 96 8.69 5.21 3.70
CA TYR A 96 9.62 4.99 2.58
C TYR A 96 9.07 5.56 1.26
N THR A 97 9.95 6.26 0.55
CA THR A 97 9.77 6.70 -0.83
C THR A 97 10.88 6.08 -1.66
N LEU A 98 10.52 5.32 -2.70
CA LEU A 98 11.45 4.71 -3.64
C LEU A 98 11.68 5.66 -4.82
N ALA A 99 12.94 5.88 -5.18
CA ALA A 99 13.32 6.61 -6.39
C ALA A 99 14.04 5.65 -7.35
N VAL A 100 13.52 5.51 -8.56
CA VAL A 100 14.09 4.66 -9.62
C VAL A 100 14.51 5.49 -10.82
N ASN A 101 15.56 5.07 -11.50
CA ASN A 101 16.12 5.73 -12.67
C ASN A 101 15.64 5.06 -13.96
N ILE A 102 15.25 5.84 -14.97
CA ILE A 102 14.94 5.32 -16.31
C ILE A 102 16.25 4.93 -17.00
N ILE A 103 16.57 3.64 -17.00
CA ILE A 103 17.80 3.08 -17.60
C ILE A 103 17.68 2.85 -19.10
N SER A 104 16.47 2.67 -19.63
CA SER A 104 16.23 2.51 -21.07
C SER A 104 14.83 2.96 -21.46
N LYS A 105 14.67 3.32 -22.74
CA LYS A 105 13.41 3.78 -23.33
C LYS A 105 13.26 3.19 -24.73
N LYS A 106 12.06 2.73 -25.07
CA LYS A 106 11.67 2.36 -26.44
C LYS A 106 10.44 3.16 -26.87
N VAL A 107 10.37 3.48 -28.16
CA VAL A 107 9.18 4.03 -28.81
C VAL A 107 8.55 2.92 -29.63
N VAL A 108 7.26 2.66 -29.40
CA VAL A 108 6.49 1.61 -30.08
C VAL A 108 5.52 2.29 -31.05
N LEU A 109 5.80 2.11 -32.34
CA LEU A 109 5.00 2.63 -33.44
C LEU A 109 3.95 1.60 -33.86
N GLU A 110 3.01 1.30 -32.97
CA GLU A 110 1.87 0.42 -33.29
C GLU A 110 0.63 1.20 -33.77
N PRO A 111 -0.13 0.67 -34.74
CA PRO A 111 -1.46 1.17 -35.04
C PRO A 111 -2.39 0.83 -33.87
N VAL A 112 -2.72 1.84 -33.06
CA VAL A 112 -3.51 1.69 -31.82
C VAL A 112 -4.86 1.01 -32.09
N LYS A 113 -4.99 -0.27 -31.75
CA LYS A 113 -6.16 -1.11 -32.10
C LYS A 113 -7.39 -0.92 -31.22
N LYS A 114 -7.22 -0.41 -30.00
CA LYS A 114 -8.28 0.02 -29.06
C LYS A 114 -7.65 0.94 -28.02
N LEU A 115 -8.33 2.01 -27.66
CA LEU A 115 -8.01 2.88 -26.52
C LEU A 115 -9.00 2.60 -25.38
N PRO A 116 -8.61 2.79 -24.11
CA PRO A 116 -9.55 2.87 -23.00
C PRO A 116 -10.59 3.97 -23.25
N LEU A 117 -11.81 3.77 -22.71
CA LEU A 117 -12.90 4.74 -22.88
C LEU A 117 -12.49 6.11 -22.33
N GLY A 118 -12.47 7.12 -23.20
CA GLY A 118 -12.08 8.50 -22.83
C GLY A 118 -10.67 8.93 -23.26
N MET A 119 -9.86 8.06 -23.87
CA MET A 119 -8.57 8.46 -24.44
C MET A 119 -8.63 8.74 -25.95
N GLU A 120 -8.10 9.90 -26.38
CA GLU A 120 -7.94 10.21 -27.80
C GLU A 120 -6.72 9.52 -28.42
N HIS A 121 -6.77 9.29 -29.74
CA HIS A 121 -5.66 8.69 -30.49
C HIS A 121 -4.35 9.49 -30.39
N VAL A 122 -3.31 8.78 -29.98
CA VAL A 122 -1.91 9.22 -30.03
C VAL A 122 -1.18 8.26 -30.99
N ALA A 123 -1.07 8.58 -32.28
CA ALA A 123 -0.19 7.94 -33.29
C ALA A 123 0.38 9.03 -34.23
N PHE A 124 1.67 9.01 -34.65
CA PHE A 124 2.21 10.03 -35.58
C PHE A 124 2.07 9.58 -37.00
N ASP A 125 1.78 10.56 -37.83
CA ASP A 125 2.08 10.53 -39.23
C ASP A 125 2.76 11.84 -39.64
N ASP A 126 4.03 11.75 -40.06
CA ASP A 126 4.84 12.87 -40.56
C ASP A 126 4.28 13.46 -41.87
N ILE A 127 3.30 12.79 -42.50
CA ILE A 127 2.58 13.26 -43.70
C ILE A 127 1.36 14.13 -43.32
N THR A 128 0.75 13.95 -42.15
CA THR A 128 -0.53 14.59 -41.77
C THR A 128 -0.57 15.35 -40.44
N ASN A 129 0.49 15.27 -39.62
CA ASN A 129 0.87 16.21 -38.55
C ASN A 129 0.07 16.18 -37.22
N LYS A 130 -0.04 14.98 -36.63
CA LYS A 130 -0.29 14.59 -35.21
C LYS A 130 0.20 13.13 -35.07
N ARG A 131 0.55 12.50 -33.91
CA ARG A 131 0.95 12.80 -32.51
C ARG A 131 1.33 11.43 -31.83
N SER A 132 2.60 10.97 -31.70
CA SER A 132 2.96 9.50 -31.70
C SER A 132 2.83 8.53 -30.51
N GLY A 133 2.28 7.34 -30.79
CA GLY A 133 2.78 6.03 -30.38
C GLY A 133 2.61 5.71 -28.90
N SER A 134 3.18 4.59 -28.45
CA SER A 134 3.36 4.31 -27.01
C SER A 134 4.84 4.26 -26.64
N LEU A 135 5.13 4.56 -25.38
CA LEU A 135 6.48 4.53 -24.82
C LEU A 135 6.63 3.32 -23.87
N MET A 136 7.80 2.70 -23.87
CA MET A 136 8.18 1.71 -22.86
C MET A 136 9.39 2.25 -22.11
N TYR A 137 9.26 2.43 -20.81
CA TYR A 137 10.36 2.79 -19.91
C TYR A 137 10.81 1.56 -19.14
N TYR A 138 12.12 1.35 -19.09
CA TYR A 138 12.75 0.35 -18.24
C TYR A 138 13.46 1.08 -17.11
N VAL A 139 13.20 0.67 -15.87
CA VAL A 139 13.79 1.24 -14.65
C VAL A 139 14.70 0.23 -13.95
N ASN A 140 15.51 0.70 -13.00
CA ASN A 140 16.52 -0.11 -12.31
C ASN A 140 16.03 -0.91 -11.08
N ASP A 141 14.72 -1.04 -10.89
CA ASP A 141 14.08 -1.90 -9.89
C ASP A 141 12.79 -2.47 -10.51
N GLY A 142 12.29 -3.62 -10.04
CA GLY A 142 11.26 -4.40 -10.73
C GLY A 142 10.43 -5.28 -9.81
N ILE A 143 9.63 -6.19 -10.39
CA ILE A 143 8.75 -7.09 -9.63
C ILE A 143 9.52 -8.13 -8.81
N HIS A 144 10.75 -8.43 -9.22
CA HIS A 144 11.64 -9.31 -8.45
C HIS A 144 12.34 -8.58 -7.29
N GLY A 145 12.18 -7.26 -7.21
CA GLY A 145 12.72 -6.37 -6.20
C GLY A 145 11.62 -5.66 -5.41
N SER A 146 11.62 -4.33 -5.39
CA SER A 146 10.70 -3.55 -4.54
C SER A 146 9.23 -3.59 -5.01
N PHE A 147 8.95 -3.94 -6.26
CA PHE A 147 7.59 -3.99 -6.82
C PHE A 147 6.94 -5.37 -6.76
N ASN A 148 7.43 -6.28 -5.92
CA ASN A 148 6.93 -7.66 -5.81
C ASN A 148 5.43 -7.78 -5.47
N GLN A 149 4.84 -6.76 -4.84
CA GLN A 149 3.40 -6.72 -4.54
C GLN A 149 2.52 -6.24 -5.71
N VAL A 150 3.08 -5.70 -6.79
CA VAL A 150 2.30 -4.95 -7.81
C VAL A 150 1.26 -5.79 -8.56
N HIS A 151 1.40 -7.11 -8.57
CA HIS A 151 0.42 -8.04 -9.13
C HIS A 151 -0.73 -8.38 -8.19
N PHE A 152 -0.54 -8.19 -6.88
CA PHE A 152 -1.51 -8.48 -5.83
C PHE A 152 -2.21 -7.22 -5.31
N ASP A 153 -1.52 -6.08 -5.36
CA ASP A 153 -2.04 -4.76 -5.03
C ASP A 153 -1.57 -3.73 -6.08
N PRO A 154 -2.42 -3.41 -7.08
CA PRO A 154 -2.10 -2.45 -8.14
C PRO A 154 -1.83 -1.03 -7.64
N HIS A 155 -2.23 -0.65 -6.42
CA HIS A 155 -1.96 0.68 -5.88
C HIS A 155 -0.47 0.91 -5.61
N HIS A 156 0.33 -0.15 -5.46
CA HIS A 156 1.80 -0.07 -5.40
C HIS A 156 2.45 0.44 -6.71
N ALA A 157 1.71 0.51 -7.84
CA ALA A 157 2.20 1.05 -9.11
C ALA A 157 2.08 2.59 -9.22
N MET A 158 1.48 3.26 -8.22
CA MET A 158 1.21 4.69 -8.27
C MET A 158 2.49 5.52 -8.15
N HIS A 159 2.88 6.14 -9.27
CA HIS A 159 4.10 6.94 -9.39
C HIS A 159 3.80 8.44 -9.47
N THR A 160 4.76 9.21 -8.99
CA THR A 160 4.89 10.65 -9.21
C THR A 160 6.19 10.94 -9.96
N LEU A 161 6.23 12.07 -10.67
CA LEU A 161 7.43 12.52 -11.35
C LEU A 161 8.28 13.34 -10.36
N HIS A 162 9.56 12.99 -10.22
CA HIS A 162 10.49 13.71 -9.31
C HIS A 162 10.50 15.22 -9.57
N LYS A 163 10.49 15.61 -10.86
CA LYS A 163 10.35 17.01 -11.28
C LYS A 163 8.87 17.30 -11.57
N LYS A 164 8.35 18.42 -11.04
CA LYS A 164 7.11 19.01 -11.55
C LYS A 164 7.34 19.53 -12.96
N HIS A 165 6.96 18.73 -13.96
CA HIS A 165 6.91 19.18 -15.35
C HIS A 165 5.81 20.24 -15.54
N GLN A 166 5.98 21.10 -16.55
CA GLN A 166 4.96 22.10 -16.90
C GLN A 166 3.63 21.39 -17.23
N GLN A 167 2.50 21.96 -16.78
CA GLN A 167 1.17 21.35 -16.98
C GLN A 167 0.83 21.10 -18.45
N ASP A 168 1.41 21.90 -19.35
CA ASP A 168 1.18 21.85 -20.80
C ASP A 168 2.07 20.83 -21.55
N MET A 169 2.88 20.03 -20.84
CA MET A 169 3.73 19.01 -21.47
C MET A 169 2.88 17.92 -22.13
N LEU A 170 3.20 17.62 -23.40
CA LEU A 170 2.59 16.55 -24.18
C LEU A 170 2.82 15.18 -23.51
N LYS A 171 1.72 14.46 -23.24
CA LYS A 171 1.72 13.12 -22.64
C LYS A 171 1.37 12.03 -23.66
N TYR A 172 1.86 10.83 -23.38
CA TYR A 172 1.76 9.64 -24.22
C TYR A 172 1.26 8.43 -23.42
N PRO A 173 0.62 7.43 -24.06
CA PRO A 173 0.45 6.10 -23.51
C PRO A 173 1.81 5.46 -23.23
N CYS A 174 2.02 4.99 -22.00
CA CYS A 174 3.30 4.52 -21.51
C CYS A 174 3.15 3.19 -20.75
N SER A 175 4.23 2.42 -20.70
CA SER A 175 4.39 1.27 -19.80
C SER A 175 5.74 1.35 -19.08
N ILE A 176 5.79 0.82 -17.85
CA ILE A 176 6.97 0.82 -16.97
C ILE A 176 7.34 -0.64 -16.68
N TRP A 177 8.61 -0.97 -16.88
CA TRP A 177 9.18 -2.31 -16.81
C TRP A 177 10.39 -2.31 -15.88
N GLY A 178 10.62 -3.42 -15.19
CA GLY A 178 11.83 -3.60 -14.38
C GLY A 178 13.06 -3.91 -15.23
N PRO A 179 14.21 -4.16 -14.58
CA PRO A 179 15.50 -4.32 -15.25
C PRO A 179 15.78 -5.76 -15.71
N THR A 180 14.94 -6.73 -15.35
CA THR A 180 15.25 -8.16 -15.54
C THR A 180 15.00 -8.62 -16.98
N CYS A 181 15.45 -9.84 -17.29
CA CYS A 181 15.17 -10.51 -18.57
C CYS A 181 13.85 -11.30 -18.53
N ASP A 182 13.07 -11.17 -17.46
CA ASP A 182 11.74 -11.75 -17.38
C ASP A 182 10.75 -10.93 -18.22
N LYS A 183 9.90 -11.61 -18.98
CA LYS A 183 8.85 -10.99 -19.80
C LYS A 183 7.70 -10.45 -18.96
N ASP A 184 7.56 -10.91 -17.72
CA ASP A 184 6.45 -10.55 -16.84
C ASP A 184 6.83 -9.41 -15.86
N ASP A 185 8.10 -8.98 -15.84
CA ASP A 185 8.66 -7.85 -15.05
C ASP A 185 8.16 -6.47 -15.50
N CYS A 186 6.85 -6.26 -15.32
CA CYS A 186 6.10 -5.08 -15.70
C CYS A 186 5.43 -4.47 -14.48
N ILE A 187 5.90 -3.28 -14.09
CA ILE A 187 5.39 -2.51 -12.95
C ILE A 187 4.06 -1.85 -13.32
N ALA A 188 3.96 -1.27 -14.52
CA ALA A 188 2.74 -0.63 -15.00
C ALA A 188 2.54 -0.89 -16.50
N LYS A 189 1.48 -1.62 -16.85
CA LYS A 189 1.15 -1.94 -18.26
C LYS A 189 0.58 -0.74 -19.01
N GLU A 190 -0.19 0.10 -18.33
CA GLU A 190 -0.85 1.27 -18.90
C GLU A 190 -0.74 2.46 -17.94
N CYS A 191 -0.07 3.53 -18.37
CA CYS A 191 0.01 4.81 -17.68
C CYS A 191 0.14 5.95 -18.68
N ILE A 192 -0.01 7.21 -18.22
CA ILE A 192 0.07 8.41 -19.06
C ILE A 192 1.14 9.35 -18.52
N MET A 193 2.28 9.40 -19.19
CA MET A 193 3.43 10.22 -18.80
C MET A 193 3.87 11.14 -19.96
N PRO A 194 4.57 12.25 -19.66
CA PRO A 194 5.32 12.96 -20.68
C PRO A 194 6.40 12.08 -21.32
N ASP A 195 6.98 12.55 -22.42
CA ASP A 195 8.24 12.01 -22.92
C ASP A 195 9.37 12.36 -21.94
N LEU A 196 9.99 11.34 -21.34
CA LEU A 196 11.08 11.45 -20.38
C LEU A 196 12.38 10.87 -20.97
N PRO A 197 13.55 11.50 -20.74
CA PRO A 197 14.82 10.95 -21.17
C PRO A 197 15.32 9.84 -20.23
N THR A 198 16.15 8.95 -20.76
CA THR A 198 17.01 8.07 -19.96
C THR A 198 17.85 8.90 -18.97
N GLY A 199 17.97 8.42 -17.74
CA GLY A 199 18.61 9.14 -16.63
C GLY A 199 17.67 10.00 -15.78
N GLU A 200 16.42 10.22 -16.18
CA GLU A 200 15.41 10.87 -15.34
C GLU A 200 14.86 9.92 -14.26
N TRP A 201 14.32 10.48 -13.17
CA TRP A 201 13.89 9.73 -11.98
C TRP A 201 12.37 9.71 -11.82
N LEU A 202 11.84 8.51 -11.54
CA LEU A 202 10.45 8.28 -11.12
C LEU A 202 10.42 8.05 -9.61
N VAL A 203 9.38 8.55 -8.93
CA VAL A 203 9.26 8.54 -7.47
C VAL A 203 7.96 7.86 -7.07
N PHE A 204 8.08 6.79 -6.29
CA PHE A 204 6.98 5.99 -5.78
C PHE A 204 6.93 6.19 -4.26
N ASN A 205 5.85 6.82 -3.78
CA ASN A 205 5.64 6.99 -2.35
C ASN A 205 5.07 5.71 -1.74
N ASN A 206 5.02 5.64 -0.41
CA ASN A 206 4.32 4.58 0.33
C ASN A 206 4.94 3.17 0.13
N MET A 207 6.21 3.11 -0.27
CA MET A 207 6.93 1.89 -0.66
C MET A 207 7.62 1.18 0.52
N GLY A 208 7.06 1.25 1.73
CA GLY A 208 7.71 0.74 2.95
C GLY A 208 7.24 -0.63 3.46
N ALA A 209 6.04 -1.08 3.10
CA ALA A 209 5.50 -2.37 3.55
C ALA A 209 5.59 -3.42 2.45
N TYR A 210 6.09 -4.61 2.78
CA TYR A 210 6.20 -5.76 1.87
C TYR A 210 7.02 -5.53 0.58
N THR A 211 7.79 -4.45 0.52
CA THR A 211 8.69 -4.11 -0.59
C THR A 211 10.06 -4.78 -0.39
N ILE A 212 11.03 -4.09 0.22
CA ILE A 212 12.41 -4.58 0.37
C ILE A 212 12.51 -5.85 1.25
N SER A 213 11.54 -6.07 2.14
CA SER A 213 11.45 -7.29 2.95
C SER A 213 11.24 -8.58 2.14
N MET A 214 10.84 -8.46 0.87
CA MET A 214 10.64 -9.55 -0.08
C MET A 214 11.52 -9.40 -1.34
N TYR A 215 12.54 -8.53 -1.29
CA TYR A 215 13.47 -8.31 -2.40
C TYR A 215 14.25 -9.59 -2.73
N SER A 216 14.54 -9.81 -4.01
CA SER A 216 15.44 -10.87 -4.47
C SER A 216 16.45 -10.35 -5.49
N ASN A 217 17.70 -10.81 -5.39
CA ASN A 217 18.75 -10.49 -6.38
C ASN A 217 18.61 -11.34 -7.65
N PHE A 218 17.38 -11.58 -8.13
CA PHE A 218 17.14 -12.24 -9.41
C PHE A 218 17.81 -11.44 -10.55
N ASN A 219 18.36 -12.15 -11.53
CA ASN A 219 19.27 -11.60 -12.54
C ASN A 219 20.52 -10.87 -12.01
N GLY A 220 20.80 -10.87 -10.71
CA GLY A 220 21.99 -10.25 -10.11
C GLY A 220 21.87 -8.73 -9.90
N PHE A 221 20.66 -8.17 -9.84
CA PHE A 221 20.46 -6.77 -9.46
C PHE A 221 20.59 -6.58 -7.93
N GLU A 222 21.16 -5.44 -7.54
CA GLU A 222 21.41 -5.08 -6.13
C GLU A 222 20.23 -4.30 -5.53
N ASP A 223 19.98 -4.52 -4.24
CA ASP A 223 18.97 -3.86 -3.43
C ASP A 223 19.15 -2.33 -3.43
N PRO A 224 18.06 -1.53 -3.44
CA PRO A 224 18.15 -0.08 -3.33
C PRO A 224 18.80 0.39 -2.02
N ILE A 225 19.71 1.37 -2.11
CA ILE A 225 20.35 1.96 -0.93
C ILE A 225 19.34 2.75 -0.09
N ILE A 226 19.14 2.35 1.16
CA ILE A 226 18.28 3.06 2.12
C ILE A 226 19.05 4.24 2.74
N HIS A 227 18.49 5.44 2.61
CA HIS A 227 18.95 6.65 3.28
C HIS A 227 17.98 7.04 4.41
N SER A 228 18.23 6.56 5.63
CA SER A 228 17.41 6.91 6.80
C SER A 228 17.57 8.37 7.18
N VAL A 229 16.44 9.08 7.35
CA VAL A 229 16.40 10.47 7.83
C VAL A 229 15.46 10.59 9.03
N MET A 230 15.74 11.54 9.92
CA MET A 230 14.89 11.82 11.08
C MET A 230 14.95 13.31 11.41
N SER A 231 13.79 13.92 11.69
CA SER A 231 13.76 15.31 12.16
C SER A 231 14.21 15.39 13.61
N ARG A 232 14.78 16.54 13.99
CA ARG A 232 15.18 16.82 15.38
C ARG A 232 14.05 16.58 16.38
N THR A 233 12.84 17.04 16.05
CA THR A 233 11.64 16.91 16.88
C THR A 233 11.22 15.45 17.08
N VAL A 234 11.32 14.61 16.03
CA VAL A 234 11.03 13.17 16.14
C VAL A 234 12.10 12.47 16.99
N TRP A 235 13.38 12.80 16.80
CA TRP A 235 14.47 12.27 17.63
C TRP A 235 14.28 12.62 19.11
N GLU A 236 14.02 13.89 19.43
CA GLU A 236 13.77 14.37 20.80
C GLU A 236 12.55 13.68 21.42
N ARG A 237 11.49 13.43 20.64
CA ARG A 237 10.32 12.67 21.10
C ARG A 237 10.61 11.20 21.38
N ILE A 238 11.43 10.53 20.56
CA ILE A 238 11.87 9.15 20.80
C ILE A 238 12.74 9.07 22.05
N GLN A 239 13.65 10.03 22.26
CA GLN A 239 14.46 10.11 23.48
C GLN A 239 13.58 10.28 24.73
N GLN A 240 12.55 11.13 24.67
CA GLN A 240 11.58 11.28 25.75
C GLN A 240 10.85 9.96 26.04
N ILE A 241 10.29 9.30 25.02
CA ILE A 241 9.57 8.03 25.19
C ILE A 241 10.49 6.93 25.75
N SER A 242 11.75 6.91 25.35
CA SER A 242 12.74 5.95 25.86
C SER A 242 13.15 6.21 27.32
N ALA A 243 12.97 7.43 27.83
CA ALA A 243 13.35 7.81 29.20
C ALA A 243 12.17 7.80 30.18
N GLU A 244 10.99 8.21 29.71
CA GLU A 244 9.78 8.44 30.52
C GLU A 244 8.70 7.36 30.29
N GLY A 245 8.84 6.55 29.25
CA GLY A 245 7.81 5.63 28.77
C GLY A 245 6.88 6.28 27.73
N LEU A 246 5.92 5.50 27.23
CA LEU A 246 4.85 6.07 26.41
C LEU A 246 4.02 7.07 27.27
N PRO A 247 3.57 8.20 26.70
CA PRO A 247 2.61 9.06 27.40
C PRO A 247 1.36 8.26 27.76
N ALA A 248 0.72 8.59 28.88
CA ALA A 248 -0.62 8.11 29.15
C ALA A 248 -1.54 8.48 27.98
N THR A 249 -2.35 7.53 27.52
CA THR A 249 -3.41 7.79 26.56
C THR A 249 -4.36 8.84 27.13
N VAL A 250 -4.65 9.87 26.33
CA VAL A 250 -5.72 10.81 26.66
C VAL A 250 -7.04 10.08 26.38
N GLU A 251 -7.91 10.00 27.39
CA GLU A 251 -9.28 9.48 27.28
C GLU A 251 -10.14 10.34 26.32
#